data_AF-A0A1N7NTN7-F1
#
_entry.id   AF-A0A1N7NTN7-F1
#
_cell.length_a   1.000
_cell.length_b   1.000
_cell.length_c   1.000
_cell.angle_alpha   90.00
_cell.angle_beta   90.00
_cell.angle_gamma   90.00
#
_symmetry.space_group_name_H-M   'P 1'
#
loop_
_entity.id
_entity.type
_entity.pdbx_description
1 polymer ?
#
loop_
_entity_poly.entity_id
_entity_poly.type
_entity_poly.pdbx_seq_one_letter_code
_entity_poly.pdbx_strand_id
1 'polypeptide(L)'
;MKIKLITFVVFLFSILSFSQIKEFNYDSEIKKQFTVFFDNIKDKKIENAVDFIYPKYLDLITREHMINILNFSYNNPAFKIEIQHFKIDNIDKPELIHNEYFSIATYSFEMKFKVDLNSIPNAESIKQKVKDAMISKYGKENVATFDNNDSYMINAHMKTCAISNDGKEWKFLILDKKYKSELINILPQRILDKF
;
A
#
# COMPACT_ATOMS: atom_id res chain seq x y z
N MET A 1 19.66 -7.22 62.04
CA MET A 1 18.62 -6.60 61.19
C MET A 1 19.13 -6.07 59.85
N LYS A 2 20.32 -5.46 59.77
CA LYS A 2 20.85 -4.84 58.53
C LYS A 2 21.07 -5.81 57.35
N ILE A 3 21.53 -7.04 57.61
CA ILE A 3 21.78 -8.04 56.55
C ILE A 3 20.47 -8.52 55.90
N LYS A 4 19.41 -8.77 56.68
CA LYS A 4 18.08 -9.16 56.16
C LYS A 4 17.42 -8.06 55.33
N LEU A 5 17.67 -6.79 55.66
CA LEU A 5 17.18 -5.63 54.90
C LEU A 5 17.89 -5.53 53.54
N ILE A 6 19.20 -5.79 53.50
CA ILE A 6 19.99 -5.78 52.25
C ILE A 6 19.58 -6.92 51.32
N THR A 7 19.33 -8.13 51.85
CA THR A 7 18.86 -9.26 51.02
C THR A 7 17.49 -9.00 50.42
N PHE A 8 16.59 -8.32 51.16
CA PHE A 8 15.26 -7.96 50.67
C PHE A 8 15.30 -6.92 49.54
N VAL A 9 16.20 -5.94 49.63
CA VAL A 9 16.37 -4.90 48.60
C VAL A 9 16.93 -5.48 47.29
N VAL A 10 17.86 -6.43 47.37
CA VAL A 10 18.41 -7.10 46.17
C VAL A 10 17.35 -7.97 45.48
N PHE A 11 16.45 -8.61 46.25
CA PHE A 11 15.36 -9.42 45.70
C PHE A 11 14.26 -8.59 45.02
N LEU A 12 14.05 -7.35 45.46
CA LEU A 12 13.11 -6.40 44.83
C LEU A 12 13.64 -5.83 43.50
N PHE A 13 14.96 -5.70 43.36
CA PHE A 13 15.57 -5.18 42.13
C PHE A 13 15.53 -6.18 40.96
N SER A 14 15.54 -7.49 41.25
CA SER A 14 15.48 -8.54 40.21
C SER A 14 14.11 -8.68 39.54
N ILE A 15 13.05 -8.14 40.12
CA ILE A 15 11.68 -8.19 39.55
C ILE A 15 11.46 -7.08 38.50
N LEU A 16 12.29 -6.03 38.51
CA LEU A 16 12.19 -4.91 37.56
C LEU A 16 13.00 -5.12 36.26
N SER A 17 13.81 -6.19 36.19
CA SER A 17 14.68 -6.46 35.03
C SER A 17 14.01 -7.24 33.90
N PHE A 18 12.73 -7.60 34.03
CA PHE A 18 11.98 -8.34 33.00
C PHE A 18 10.80 -7.52 32.45
N SER A 19 11.08 -6.72 31.42
CA SER A 19 10.16 -6.35 30.32
C SER A 19 10.64 -5.05 29.64
N GLN A 20 11.83 -5.06 29.07
CA GLN A 20 12.08 -4.24 27.88
C GLN A 20 11.91 -5.14 26.66
N ILE A 21 10.70 -5.68 26.48
CA ILE A 21 10.30 -6.12 25.14
C ILE A 21 10.35 -4.84 24.32
N LYS A 22 11.37 -4.70 23.45
CA LYS A 22 11.37 -3.65 22.44
C LYS A 22 10.04 -3.79 21.71
N GLU A 23 9.10 -2.90 21.99
CA GLU A 23 7.87 -2.79 21.22
C GLU A 23 8.32 -2.48 19.80
N PHE A 24 8.31 -3.51 18.95
CA PHE A 24 8.73 -3.35 17.58
C PHE A 24 7.76 -2.37 16.93
N ASN A 25 8.25 -1.18 16.57
CA ASN A 25 7.42 -0.12 16.02
C ASN A 25 7.09 -0.43 14.55
N TYR A 26 6.20 -1.41 14.36
CA TYR A 26 5.72 -1.85 13.06
C TYR A 26 5.13 -0.69 12.26
N ASP A 27 4.46 0.26 12.93
CA ASP A 27 3.91 1.46 12.31
C ASP A 27 4.99 2.26 11.59
N SER A 28 6.11 2.53 12.26
CA SER A 28 7.21 3.28 11.68
C SER A 28 7.83 2.55 10.49
N GLU A 29 8.01 1.23 10.59
CA GLU A 29 8.66 0.47 9.52
C GLU A 29 7.74 0.27 8.31
N ILE A 30 6.46 -0.04 8.52
CA ILE A 30 5.44 -0.08 7.46
C ILE A 30 5.37 1.28 6.77
N LYS A 31 5.30 2.40 7.52
CA LYS A 31 5.27 3.74 6.93
C LYS A 31 6.47 3.99 6.03
N LYS A 32 7.67 3.71 6.54
CA LYS A 32 8.93 3.92 5.83
C LYS A 32 8.97 3.08 4.55
N GLN A 33 8.76 1.77 4.62
CA GLN A 33 8.88 0.88 3.46
C GLN A 33 7.77 1.12 2.44
N PHE A 34 6.55 1.42 2.89
CA PHE A 34 5.44 1.73 1.97
C PHE A 34 5.64 3.07 1.26
N THR A 35 6.23 4.05 1.95
CA THR A 35 6.65 5.31 1.32
C THR A 35 7.70 5.06 0.24
N VAL A 36 8.71 4.22 0.52
CA VAL A 36 9.73 3.85 -0.48
C VAL A 36 9.11 3.15 -1.69
N PHE A 37 8.14 2.25 -1.47
CA PHE A 37 7.38 1.64 -2.57
C PHE A 37 6.68 2.69 -3.44
N PHE A 38 5.97 3.64 -2.82
CA PHE A 38 5.30 4.73 -3.53
C PHE A 38 6.27 5.66 -4.26
N ASP A 39 7.39 6.02 -3.64
CA ASP A 39 8.42 6.85 -4.27
C ASP A 39 9.07 6.14 -5.45
N ASN A 40 9.29 4.82 -5.40
CA ASN A 40 9.77 4.08 -6.57
C ASN A 40 8.78 4.13 -7.73
N ILE A 41 7.47 4.06 -7.48
CA ILE A 41 6.45 4.24 -8.52
C ILE A 41 6.49 5.67 -9.08
N LYS A 42 6.53 6.67 -8.20
CA LYS A 42 6.57 8.10 -8.57
C LYS A 42 7.81 8.43 -9.41
N ASP A 43 8.96 7.88 -9.02
CA ASP A 43 10.25 8.02 -9.69
C ASP A 43 10.41 7.08 -10.90
N LYS A 44 9.37 6.30 -11.23
CA LYS A 44 9.35 5.37 -12.38
C LYS A 44 10.38 4.24 -12.28
N LYS A 45 10.89 3.96 -11.09
CA LYS A 45 11.80 2.85 -10.76
C LYS A 45 10.99 1.57 -10.54
N ILE A 46 10.31 1.11 -11.60
CA ILE A 46 9.31 0.04 -11.52
C ILE A 46 9.89 -1.28 -11.00
N GLU A 47 11.10 -1.65 -11.43
CA GLU A 47 11.80 -2.84 -10.92
C GLU A 47 11.91 -2.83 -9.39
N ASN A 48 12.37 -1.71 -8.82
CA ASN A 48 12.51 -1.54 -7.38
C ASN A 48 11.16 -1.54 -6.68
N ALA A 49 10.10 -1.00 -7.30
CA ALA A 49 8.76 -1.01 -6.72
C ALA A 49 8.21 -2.44 -6.61
N VAL A 50 8.45 -3.29 -7.61
CA VAL A 50 7.95 -4.67 -7.63
C VAL A 50 8.57 -5.52 -6.52
N ASP A 51 9.78 -5.21 -6.07
CA ASP A 51 10.42 -5.91 -4.95
C ASP A 51 9.67 -5.73 -3.63
N PHE A 52 8.79 -4.71 -3.52
CA PHE A 52 7.93 -4.51 -2.37
C PHE A 52 6.59 -5.25 -2.48
N ILE A 53 6.27 -5.89 -3.60
CA ILE A 53 5.00 -6.61 -3.78
C ILE A 53 5.06 -7.96 -3.08
N TYR A 54 3.94 -8.37 -2.48
CA TYR A 54 3.86 -9.66 -1.77
C TYR A 54 4.16 -10.85 -2.70
N PRO A 55 5.15 -11.71 -2.38
CA PRO A 55 5.61 -12.78 -3.27
C PRO A 55 4.53 -13.74 -3.73
N LYS A 56 3.61 -14.17 -2.85
CA LYS A 56 2.53 -15.09 -3.25
C LYS A 56 1.60 -14.50 -4.32
N TYR A 57 1.47 -13.18 -4.37
CA TYR A 57 0.75 -12.54 -5.46
C TYR A 57 1.57 -12.57 -6.76
N LEU A 58 2.87 -12.28 -6.67
CA LEU A 58 3.79 -12.38 -7.80
C LEU A 58 3.91 -13.81 -8.36
N ASP A 59 3.70 -14.85 -7.57
CA ASP A 59 3.68 -16.22 -8.07
C ASP A 59 2.48 -16.50 -8.99
N LEU A 60 1.35 -15.79 -8.77
CA LEU A 60 0.14 -15.95 -9.57
C LEU A 60 0.19 -15.13 -10.86
N ILE A 61 0.65 -13.89 -10.79
CA ILE A 61 0.67 -13.00 -11.96
C ILE A 61 2.01 -13.01 -12.68
N THR A 62 3.08 -13.50 -12.05
CA THR A 62 4.50 -13.34 -12.41
C THR A 62 5.07 -11.93 -12.20
N ARG A 63 6.33 -11.86 -11.77
CA ARG A 63 7.09 -10.61 -11.59
C ARG A 63 7.14 -9.78 -12.89
N GLU A 64 7.45 -10.43 -14.01
CA GLU A 64 7.57 -9.80 -15.32
C GLU A 64 6.25 -9.16 -15.76
N HIS A 65 5.13 -9.87 -15.59
CA HIS A 65 3.83 -9.32 -15.94
C HIS A 65 3.47 -8.10 -15.08
N MET A 66 3.78 -8.14 -13.78
CA MET A 66 3.57 -6.98 -12.90
C MET A 66 4.41 -5.77 -13.32
N ILE A 67 5.67 -5.98 -13.71
CA ILE A 67 6.53 -4.93 -14.27
C ILE A 67 5.89 -4.33 -15.52
N ASN A 68 5.38 -5.17 -16.41
CA ASN A 68 4.71 -4.73 -17.65
C ASN A 68 3.44 -3.92 -17.35
N ILE A 69 2.60 -4.35 -16.40
CA ILE A 69 1.40 -3.63 -15.97
C ILE A 69 1.77 -2.24 -15.43
N LEU A 70 2.77 -2.17 -14.54
CA LEU A 70 3.18 -0.91 -13.93
C LEU A 70 3.86 0.03 -14.94
N ASN A 71 4.69 -0.49 -15.84
CA ASN A 71 5.27 0.31 -16.92
C ASN A 71 4.20 0.84 -17.87
N PHE A 72 3.22 0.01 -18.25
CA PHE A 72 2.11 0.45 -19.08
C PHE A 72 1.28 1.54 -18.39
N SER A 73 1.16 1.47 -17.07
CA SER A 73 0.38 2.44 -16.29
C SER A 73 1.13 3.77 -16.10
N TYR A 74 2.39 3.74 -15.67
CA TYR A 74 3.13 4.92 -15.20
C TYR A 74 4.22 5.43 -16.17
N ASN A 75 4.65 4.60 -17.11
CA ASN A 75 5.73 4.89 -18.07
C ASN A 75 5.26 4.97 -19.53
N ASN A 76 3.95 5.05 -19.77
CA ASN A 76 3.38 5.15 -21.10
C ASN A 76 3.23 6.62 -21.55
N PRO A 77 3.75 7.01 -22.72
CA PRO A 77 3.65 8.39 -23.20
C PRO A 77 2.21 8.88 -23.44
N ALA A 78 1.26 7.98 -23.70
CA ALA A 78 -0.15 8.32 -23.88
C ALA A 78 -0.84 8.69 -22.55
N PHE A 79 -0.25 8.32 -21.41
CA PHE A 79 -0.78 8.54 -20.07
C PHE A 79 0.21 9.34 -19.23
N LYS A 80 -0.10 10.61 -18.99
CA LYS A 80 0.66 11.43 -18.04
C LYS A 80 0.03 11.32 -16.67
N ILE A 81 0.68 10.56 -15.78
CA ILE A 81 0.33 10.45 -14.36
C ILE A 81 1.35 11.25 -13.54
N GLU A 82 0.84 12.07 -12.63
CA GLU A 82 1.63 12.75 -11.61
C GLU A 82 0.96 12.52 -10.25
N ILE A 83 1.63 11.76 -9.38
CA ILE A 83 1.19 11.49 -8.02
C ILE A 83 1.72 12.59 -7.09
N GLN A 84 0.85 13.14 -6.28
CA GLN A 84 1.11 14.23 -5.34
C GLN A 84 0.49 13.92 -3.98
N HIS A 85 0.98 14.59 -2.94
CA HIS A 85 0.37 14.55 -1.59
C HIS A 85 0.09 13.13 -1.03
N PHE A 86 0.98 12.17 -1.31
CA PHE A 86 0.87 10.82 -0.74
C PHE A 86 0.96 10.87 0.79
N LYS A 87 0.04 10.16 1.44
CA LYS A 87 -0.05 10.08 2.89
C LYS A 87 -0.62 8.72 3.31
N ILE A 88 -0.05 8.18 4.38
CA ILE A 88 -0.58 7.01 5.08
C ILE A 88 -1.45 7.53 6.22
N ASP A 89 -2.73 7.15 6.21
CA ASP A 89 -3.73 7.69 7.13
C ASP A 89 -3.83 6.88 8.43
N ASN A 90 -3.85 5.55 8.30
CA ASN A 90 -3.96 4.63 9.43
C ASN A 90 -3.23 3.33 9.12
N ILE A 91 -2.73 2.68 10.17
CA ILE A 91 -2.14 1.34 10.13
C ILE A 91 -2.77 0.55 11.28
N ASP A 92 -3.43 -0.54 10.93
CA ASP A 92 -4.01 -1.45 11.92
C ASP A 92 -2.90 -2.24 12.61
N LYS A 93 -3.13 -2.61 13.88
CA LYS A 93 -2.22 -3.50 14.60
C LYS A 93 -2.04 -4.82 13.81
N PRO A 94 -0.80 -5.27 13.56
CA PRO A 94 -0.55 -6.51 12.85
C PRO A 94 -1.15 -7.72 13.56
N GLU A 95 -1.74 -8.61 12.78
CA GLU A 95 -2.23 -9.92 13.22
C GLU A 95 -1.29 -11.01 12.73
N LEU A 96 -0.84 -11.89 13.64
CA LEU A 96 -0.05 -13.07 13.29
C LEU A 96 -0.99 -14.21 12.87
N ILE A 97 -0.88 -14.65 11.61
CA ILE A 97 -1.69 -15.73 11.02
C ILE A 97 -0.74 -16.65 10.26
N HIS A 98 -0.73 -17.95 10.57
CA HIS A 98 0.14 -18.94 9.92
C HIS A 98 1.62 -18.51 9.79
N ASN A 99 2.17 -17.91 10.86
CA ASN A 99 3.56 -17.44 10.94
C ASN A 99 3.91 -16.23 10.03
N GLU A 100 2.91 -15.51 9.54
CA GLU A 100 3.05 -14.22 8.84
C GLU A 100 2.24 -13.14 9.57
N TYR A 101 2.78 -11.94 9.65
CA TYR A 101 2.10 -10.76 10.15
C TYR A 101 1.35 -10.07 9.02
N PHE A 102 0.10 -9.69 9.28
CA PHE A 102 -0.76 -8.96 8.36
C PHE A 102 -1.30 -7.70 9.02
N SER A 103 -1.13 -6.56 8.37
CA SER A 103 -1.69 -5.27 8.80
C SER A 103 -2.40 -4.61 7.63
N ILE A 104 -3.59 -4.06 7.88
CA ILE A 104 -4.28 -3.22 6.91
C ILE A 104 -3.82 -1.79 7.12
N ALA A 105 -3.39 -1.13 6.06
CA ALA A 105 -3.12 0.30 6.08
C ALA A 105 -4.05 1.02 5.09
N THR A 106 -4.59 2.16 5.51
CA THR A 106 -5.30 3.09 4.62
C THR A 106 -4.36 4.21 4.24
N TYR A 107 -4.45 4.63 2.99
CA TYR A 107 -3.61 5.71 2.47
C TYR A 107 -4.38 6.51 1.43
N SER A 108 -3.91 7.73 1.22
CA SER A 108 -4.47 8.64 0.23
C SER A 108 -3.39 9.33 -0.56
N PHE A 109 -3.71 9.75 -1.78
CA PHE A 109 -2.87 10.61 -2.58
C PHE A 109 -3.72 11.41 -3.55
N GLU A 110 -3.19 12.54 -3.99
CA GLU A 110 -3.74 13.28 -5.11
C GLU A 110 -3.03 12.85 -6.39
N MET A 111 -3.75 12.82 -7.51
CA MET A 111 -3.18 12.44 -8.79
C MET A 111 -3.72 13.33 -9.89
N LYS A 112 -2.80 13.91 -10.66
CA LYS A 112 -3.13 14.48 -11.97
C LYS A 112 -2.95 13.39 -13.01
N PHE A 113 -4.02 13.12 -13.74
CA PHE A 113 -4.03 12.18 -14.84
C PHE A 113 -4.44 12.89 -16.11
N LYS A 114 -3.63 12.78 -17.16
CA LYS A 114 -3.94 13.32 -18.48
C LYS A 114 -3.75 12.24 -19.54
N VAL A 115 -4.71 12.17 -20.45
CA VAL A 115 -4.63 11.29 -21.62
C VAL A 115 -4.27 12.12 -22.83
N ASP A 116 -3.27 11.69 -23.61
CA ASP A 116 -2.99 12.32 -24.90
C ASP A 116 -3.97 11.80 -25.97
N LEU A 117 -5.11 12.49 -26.10
CA LEU A 117 -6.16 12.11 -27.03
C LEU A 117 -5.76 12.24 -28.50
N ASN A 118 -4.72 13.01 -28.84
CA ASN A 118 -4.25 13.15 -30.22
C ASN A 118 -3.61 11.86 -30.75
N SER A 119 -3.19 10.98 -29.84
CA SER A 119 -2.61 9.68 -30.17
C SER A 119 -3.65 8.57 -30.38
N ILE A 120 -4.96 8.87 -30.22
CA ILE A 120 -6.01 7.85 -30.14
C ILE A 120 -7.18 8.11 -31.12
N PRO A 121 -7.54 7.16 -32.00
CA PRO A 121 -8.75 7.25 -32.82
C PRO A 121 -10.03 7.31 -31.96
N ASN A 122 -11.05 8.07 -32.38
CA ASN A 122 -12.34 8.23 -31.67
C ASN A 122 -12.24 8.83 -30.24
N ALA A 123 -11.40 9.86 -30.10
CA ALA A 123 -11.07 10.55 -28.85
C ALA A 123 -12.27 10.84 -27.92
N GLU A 124 -13.39 11.35 -28.45
CA GLU A 124 -14.58 11.72 -27.63
C GLU A 124 -15.17 10.51 -26.89
N SER A 125 -15.32 9.37 -27.57
CA SER A 125 -15.88 8.15 -26.99
C SER A 125 -14.97 7.53 -25.92
N ILE A 126 -13.65 7.72 -26.09
CA ILE A 126 -12.64 7.19 -25.17
C ILE A 126 -12.53 8.09 -23.94
N LYS A 127 -12.63 9.39 -24.13
CA LYS A 127 -12.66 10.37 -23.03
C LYS A 127 -13.77 10.09 -22.04
N GLN A 128 -14.99 9.82 -22.53
CA GLN A 128 -16.10 9.46 -21.65
C GLN A 128 -15.85 8.15 -20.91
N LYS A 129 -15.35 7.11 -21.60
CA LYS A 129 -14.99 5.82 -20.97
C LYS A 129 -13.91 5.96 -19.89
N VAL A 130 -12.90 6.80 -20.13
CA VAL A 130 -11.83 7.07 -19.17
C VAL A 130 -12.42 7.76 -17.93
N LYS A 131 -13.24 8.79 -18.13
CA LYS A 131 -13.93 9.48 -17.03
C LYS A 131 -14.78 8.51 -16.21
N ASP A 132 -15.59 7.68 -16.87
CA ASP A 132 -16.46 6.70 -16.23
C ASP A 132 -15.63 5.66 -15.45
N ALA A 133 -14.50 5.22 -16.00
CA ALA A 133 -13.57 4.31 -15.32
C ALA A 133 -12.97 4.96 -14.06
N MET A 134 -12.56 6.23 -14.12
CA MET A 134 -12.02 6.95 -12.96
C MET A 134 -13.08 7.16 -11.88
N ILE A 135 -14.29 7.57 -12.26
CA ILE A 135 -15.41 7.73 -11.32
C ILE A 135 -15.80 6.39 -10.70
N SER A 136 -15.86 5.33 -11.50
CA SER A 136 -16.15 3.97 -11.00
C SER A 136 -15.11 3.50 -9.99
N LYS A 137 -13.83 3.82 -10.22
CA LYS A 137 -12.73 3.43 -9.34
C LYS A 137 -12.62 4.28 -8.07
N TYR A 138 -12.73 5.60 -8.19
CA TYR A 138 -12.40 6.53 -7.10
C TYR A 138 -13.61 7.21 -6.47
N GLY A 139 -14.79 7.17 -7.11
CA GLY A 139 -15.98 7.90 -6.68
C GLY A 139 -16.13 9.24 -7.40
N LYS A 140 -17.37 9.68 -7.63
CA LYS A 140 -17.67 10.89 -8.42
C LYS A 140 -17.16 12.16 -7.74
N GLU A 141 -17.27 12.21 -6.42
CA GLU A 141 -16.80 13.29 -5.55
C GLU A 141 -15.29 13.42 -5.50
N ASN A 142 -14.56 12.36 -5.90
CA ASN A 142 -13.10 12.29 -5.86
C ASN A 142 -12.45 12.51 -7.23
N VAL A 143 -13.23 12.82 -8.27
CA VAL A 143 -12.74 13.03 -9.63
C VAL A 143 -13.24 14.37 -10.17
N ALA A 144 -12.32 15.31 -10.35
CA ALA A 144 -12.58 16.59 -11.00
C ALA A 144 -11.91 16.62 -12.39
N THR A 145 -12.56 17.24 -13.37
CA THR A 145 -11.97 17.46 -14.70
C THR A 145 -11.47 18.89 -14.85
N PHE A 146 -10.37 19.06 -15.59
CA PHE A 146 -9.81 20.37 -15.96
C PHE A 146 -9.21 20.31 -17.38
N ASP A 147 -8.74 21.44 -17.91
CA ASP A 147 -8.18 21.57 -19.27
C ASP A 147 -9.04 20.92 -20.36
N ASN A 148 -10.22 21.51 -20.64
CA ASN A 148 -11.15 21.02 -21.66
C ASN A 148 -11.60 19.56 -21.47
N ASN A 149 -11.59 19.06 -20.24
CA ASN A 149 -11.96 17.69 -19.83
C ASN A 149 -10.97 16.58 -20.22
N ASP A 150 -9.75 16.90 -20.65
CA ASP A 150 -8.74 15.90 -21.03
C ASP A 150 -7.77 15.57 -19.88
N SER A 151 -7.87 16.35 -18.80
CA SER A 151 -7.12 16.18 -17.56
C SER A 151 -8.06 15.95 -16.38
N TYR A 152 -7.62 15.11 -15.45
CA TYR A 152 -8.37 14.69 -14.27
C TYR A 152 -7.53 14.94 -13.03
N MET A 153 -8.13 15.55 -12.02
CA MET A 153 -7.62 15.60 -10.66
C MET A 153 -8.36 14.56 -9.84
N ILE A 154 -7.62 13.66 -9.21
CA ILE A 154 -8.17 12.50 -8.51
C ILE A 154 -7.67 12.50 -7.07
N ASN A 155 -8.59 12.46 -6.11
CA ASN A 155 -8.30 12.27 -4.70
C ASN A 155 -8.50 10.79 -4.36
N ALA A 156 -7.44 10.00 -4.43
CA ALA A 156 -7.52 8.56 -4.23
C ALA A 156 -7.48 8.21 -2.74
N HIS A 157 -8.46 7.43 -2.28
CA HIS A 157 -8.47 6.81 -0.95
C HIS A 157 -8.43 5.29 -1.12
N MET A 158 -7.40 4.65 -0.59
CA MET A 158 -7.08 3.26 -0.89
C MET A 158 -6.68 2.48 0.35
N LYS A 159 -6.65 1.15 0.20
CA LYS A 159 -6.20 0.20 1.23
C LYS A 159 -5.07 -0.66 0.68
N THR A 160 -4.16 -1.04 1.55
CA THR A 160 -3.12 -2.04 1.29
C THR A 160 -3.07 -3.04 2.45
N CYS A 161 -2.69 -4.27 2.17
CA CYS A 161 -2.24 -5.21 3.20
C CYS A 161 -0.70 -5.19 3.23
N ALA A 162 -0.15 -4.78 4.36
CA ALA A 162 1.26 -4.95 4.69
C ALA A 162 1.45 -6.35 5.30
N ILE A 163 2.41 -7.11 4.75
CA ILE A 163 2.63 -8.51 5.07
C ILE A 163 4.11 -8.73 5.39
N SER A 164 4.43 -9.41 6.48
CA SER A 164 5.81 -9.65 6.91
C SER A 164 5.98 -11.01 7.59
N ASN A 165 7.12 -11.67 7.35
CA ASN A 165 7.45 -12.93 8.02
C ASN A 165 8.09 -12.72 9.40
N ASP A 166 8.76 -11.58 9.61
CA ASP A 166 9.59 -11.31 10.78
C ASP A 166 9.20 -10.01 11.53
N GLY A 167 8.18 -9.32 11.02
CA GLY A 167 7.71 -8.03 11.49
C GLY A 167 8.60 -6.86 11.05
N LYS A 168 9.73 -7.08 10.38
CA LYS A 168 10.71 -6.04 10.02
C LYS A 168 10.69 -5.72 8.54
N GLU A 169 10.65 -6.74 7.69
CA GLU A 169 10.57 -6.58 6.24
C GLU A 169 9.13 -6.75 5.80
N TRP A 170 8.56 -5.69 5.24
CA TRP A 170 7.16 -5.61 4.85
C TRP A 170 7.04 -5.59 3.33
N LYS A 171 6.14 -6.43 2.84
CA LYS A 171 5.66 -6.44 1.46
C LYS A 171 4.22 -5.96 1.43
N PHE A 172 3.78 -5.48 0.27
CA PHE A 172 2.49 -4.81 0.14
C PHE A 172 1.66 -5.47 -0.94
N LEU A 173 0.36 -5.50 -0.68
CA LEU A 173 -0.66 -5.93 -1.61
C LEU A 173 -1.78 -4.89 -1.61
N ILE A 174 -1.92 -4.16 -2.71
CA ILE A 174 -2.99 -3.17 -2.83
C ILE A 174 -4.34 -3.88 -2.82
N LEU A 175 -5.25 -3.40 -1.98
CA LEU A 175 -6.56 -3.99 -1.76
C LEU A 175 -7.61 -3.19 -2.51
N ASP A 176 -8.11 -3.77 -3.59
CA ASP A 176 -9.20 -3.22 -4.38
C ASP A 176 -10.34 -4.24 -4.41
N LYS A 177 -11.54 -3.79 -4.02
CA LYS A 177 -12.74 -4.61 -3.92
C LYS A 177 -13.06 -5.34 -5.22
N LYS A 178 -12.73 -4.74 -6.37
CA LYS A 178 -12.94 -5.34 -7.69
C LYS A 178 -12.19 -6.66 -7.85
N TYR A 179 -11.03 -6.79 -7.21
CA TYR A 179 -10.16 -7.98 -7.33
C TYR A 179 -10.24 -8.89 -6.10
N LYS A 180 -11.19 -8.66 -5.18
CA LYS A 180 -11.31 -9.43 -3.93
C LYS A 180 -11.41 -10.94 -4.17
N SER A 181 -12.09 -11.38 -5.22
CA SER A 181 -12.21 -12.80 -5.60
C SER A 181 -10.87 -13.44 -5.96
N GLU A 182 -9.96 -12.69 -6.57
CA GLU A 182 -8.62 -13.17 -6.94
C GLU A 182 -7.71 -13.30 -5.72
N LEU A 183 -8.00 -12.54 -4.65
CA LEU A 183 -7.21 -12.53 -3.41
C LEU A 183 -7.56 -13.66 -2.43
N ILE A 184 -8.63 -14.44 -2.68
CA ILE A 184 -9.10 -15.52 -1.81
C ILE A 184 -8.02 -16.58 -1.57
N ASN A 185 -7.20 -16.87 -2.59
CA ASN A 185 -6.14 -17.87 -2.50
C ASN A 185 -4.81 -17.31 -1.98
N ILE A 186 -4.74 -16.01 -1.69
CA ILE A 186 -3.51 -15.30 -1.31
C ILE A 186 -3.58 -14.85 0.14
N LEU A 187 -4.71 -14.27 0.52
CA LEU A 187 -4.92 -13.66 1.82
C LEU A 187 -5.77 -14.57 2.71
N PRO A 188 -5.49 -14.64 4.03
CA PRO A 188 -6.39 -15.30 4.97
C PRO A 188 -7.78 -14.66 4.96
N GLN A 189 -8.83 -15.46 5.16
CA GLN A 189 -10.22 -14.99 5.20
C GLN A 189 -10.41 -13.80 6.14
N ARG A 190 -9.79 -13.85 7.33
CA ARG A 190 -9.85 -12.79 8.35
C ARG A 190 -9.32 -11.43 7.85
N ILE A 191 -8.41 -11.43 6.88
CA ILE A 191 -7.91 -10.20 6.24
C ILE A 191 -8.87 -9.76 5.14
N LEU A 192 -9.40 -10.69 4.35
CA LEU A 192 -10.40 -10.42 3.31
C LEU A 192 -11.68 -9.79 3.88
N ASP A 193 -12.09 -10.15 5.09
CA ASP A 193 -13.29 -9.61 5.74
C ASP A 193 -13.16 -8.13 6.15
N LYS A 194 -11.94 -7.56 6.12
CA LYS A 194 -11.66 -6.18 6.57
C LYS A 194 -11.73 -5.11 5.47
N PHE A 195 -11.93 -5.49 4.20
CA PHE A 195 -11.99 -4.53 3.09
C PHE A 195 -13.07 -4.79 2.05
#